data_AF-A0A6L5XGW9-F1
#
_entry.id   AF-A0A6L5XGW9-F1
#
_cell.length_a   1.000
_cell.length_b   1.000
_cell.length_c   1.000
_cell.angle_alpha   90.00
_cell.angle_beta   90.00
_cell.angle_gamma   90.00
#
_symmetry.space_group_name_H-M   'P 1'
#
loop_
_entity.id
_entity.type
_entity.pdbx_description
1 polymer ?
#
loop_
_entity_poly.entity_id
_entity_poly.type
_entity_poly.pdbx_seq_one_letter_code
_entity_poly.pdbx_strand_id
1 'polypeptide(L)' 'LKQAQVAEIDVVSCGKQGLSYVIDVLKVLIAQEREILSSASQAGDEVTVSMMSDYLKEQEKLAWMLAAWSTQHE' A
#
# COMPACT_ATOMS: atom_id res chain seq x y z
N LEU A 1 -20.39 -2.52 11.34
CA LEU A 1 -19.45 -1.61 10.65
C LEU A 1 -18.28 -2.45 10.15
N LYS A 2 -17.79 -2.24 8.91
CA LYS A 2 -16.58 -2.93 8.45
C LYS A 2 -15.37 -2.28 9.14
N GLN A 3 -14.53 -3.11 9.77
CA GLN A 3 -13.32 -2.67 10.47
C GLN A 3 -12.17 -2.49 9.47
N ALA A 4 -11.26 -1.55 9.72
CA ALA A 4 -10.04 -1.40 8.94
C ALA A 4 -9.17 -2.66 9.09
N GLN A 5 -8.50 -3.08 8.00
CA GLN A 5 -7.58 -4.22 8.02
C GLN A 5 -6.22 -3.87 8.60
N VAL A 6 -5.87 -2.59 8.60
CA VAL A 6 -4.63 -2.06 9.20
C VAL A 6 -4.87 -1.84 10.68
N ALA A 7 -4.05 -2.48 11.53
CA ALA A 7 -4.08 -2.24 12.97
C ALA A 7 -3.37 -0.92 13.32
N GLU A 8 -3.67 -0.37 14.48
CA GLU A 8 -2.81 0.65 15.07
C GLU A 8 -1.76 -0.04 15.94
N ILE A 9 -0.54 0.47 15.94
CA ILE A 9 0.54 -0.02 16.80
C ILE A 9 0.94 1.07 17.77
N ASP A 10 1.44 0.66 18.94
CA ASP A 10 1.98 1.58 19.95
C ASP A 10 3.29 2.23 19.45
N VAL A 11 3.89 3.12 20.24
CA VAL A 11 5.09 3.88 19.88
C VAL A 11 6.25 2.95 19.53
N VAL A 12 6.72 3.04 18.28
CA VAL A 12 7.91 2.33 17.79
C VAL A 12 9.12 3.26 17.76
N SER A 13 10.16 2.93 18.53
CA SER A 13 11.43 3.68 18.56
C SER A 13 12.50 3.13 17.61
N CYS A 14 12.33 1.90 17.12
CA CYS A 14 13.25 1.27 16.19
C CYS A 14 12.86 1.58 14.74
N GLY A 15 13.71 2.34 14.03
CA GLY A 15 13.46 2.72 12.63
C GLY A 15 13.26 1.52 11.68
N LYS A 16 13.96 0.39 11.90
CA LYS A 16 13.77 -0.84 11.10
C LYS A 16 12.39 -1.46 11.31
N GLN A 17 11.94 -1.54 12.56
CA GLN A 17 10.61 -2.08 12.89
C GLN A 17 9.50 -1.19 12.35
N GLY A 18 9.64 0.13 12.49
CA GLY A 18 8.70 1.09 11.93
C GLY A 18 8.63 1.01 10.40
N LEU A 19 9.77 0.88 9.73
CA LEU A 19 9.81 0.73 8.29
C LEU A 19 9.17 -0.58 7.81
N SER A 20 9.45 -1.70 8.48
CA SER A 20 8.80 -2.97 8.17
C SER A 20 7.28 -2.84 8.27
N TYR A 21 6.80 -2.18 9.32
CA TYR A 21 5.38 -1.95 9.51
C TYR A 21 4.76 -1.12 8.37
N VAL A 22 5.40 -0.02 7.98
CA VAL A 22 4.93 0.81 6.86
C VAL A 22 4.88 0.02 5.56
N ILE A 23 5.89 -0.79 5.27
CA ILE A 23 5.90 -1.66 4.07
C ILE A 23 4.74 -2.68 4.12
N ASP A 24 4.47 -3.28 5.28
CA ASP A 24 3.38 -4.23 5.43
C ASP A 24 2.00 -3.57 5.29
N VAL A 25 1.82 -2.36 5.82
CA VAL A 25 0.61 -1.56 5.60
C VAL A 25 0.42 -1.23 4.11
N LEU A 26 1.47 -0.80 3.41
CA LEU A 26 1.40 -0.52 1.97
C LEU A 26 0.97 -1.76 1.18
N LYS A 27 1.44 -2.97 1.52
CA LYS A 27 0.98 -4.21 0.87
C LYS A 27 -0.52 -4.45 1.03
N VAL A 28 -1.07 -4.20 2.23
CA VAL A 28 -2.50 -4.33 2.49
C VAL A 28 -3.29 -3.34 1.64
N LEU A 29 -2.88 -2.08 1.60
CA LEU A 29 -3.56 -1.03 0.81
C LEU A 29 -3.53 -1.34 -0.68
N ILE A 30 -2.35 -1.67 -1.24
CA ILE A 30 -2.18 -2.02 -2.66
C ILE A 30 -3.10 -3.20 -3.05
N ALA A 31 -3.23 -4.20 -2.17
CA ALA A 31 -4.11 -5.34 -2.44
C ALA A 31 -5.58 -4.92 -2.55
N GLN A 32 -6.06 -4.09 -1.62
CA GLN A 32 -7.43 -3.58 -1.64
C GLN A 32 -7.68 -2.64 -2.83
N GLU A 33 -6.71 -1.80 -3.19
CA GLU A 33 -6.80 -0.91 -4.34
C GLU A 33 -6.87 -1.68 -5.66
N ARG A 34 -6.20 -2.83 -5.78
CA ARG A 34 -6.35 -3.73 -6.94
C ARG A 34 -7.74 -4.36 -7.03
N GLU A 35 -8.38 -4.67 -5.90
CA GLU A 35 -9.79 -5.11 -5.88
C GLU A 35 -10.74 -3.99 -6.36
N ILE A 36 -10.48 -2.75 -5.93
CA ILE A 36 -11.23 -1.56 -6.39
C ILE A 36 -11.03 -1.35 -7.89
N LEU A 37 -9.79 -1.40 -8.37
CA LEU A 37 -9.47 -1.26 -9.80
C LEU A 37 -10.20 -2.32 -10.64
N SER A 38 -10.22 -3.58 -10.19
CA SER A 38 -10.95 -4.65 -10.86
C SER A 38 -12.46 -4.38 -10.89
N SER A 39 -13.03 -3.94 -9.75
CA SER A 39 -14.45 -3.62 -9.64
C SER A 39 -14.86 -2.44 -10.52
N ALA A 40 -14.04 -1.37 -10.54
CA ALA A 40 -14.25 -0.20 -11.39
C ALA A 40 -14.17 -0.56 -12.88
N SER A 41 -13.20 -1.40 -13.26
CA SER A 41 -13.08 -1.89 -14.63
C SER A 41 -14.30 -2.70 -15.08
N GLN A 42 -14.83 -3.57 -14.22
CA GLN A 42 -16.05 -4.34 -14.50
C GLN A 42 -17.29 -3.44 -14.63
N ALA A 43 -17.33 -2.33 -13.89
CA ALA A 43 -18.43 -1.36 -13.93
C ALA A 43 -18.33 -0.35 -15.10
N GLY A 44 -17.22 -0.34 -15.85
CA GLY A 44 -16.96 0.67 -16.88
C GLY A 44 -16.69 2.07 -16.32
N ASP A 45 -16.27 2.18 -15.05
CA ASP A 45 -15.88 3.45 -14.42
C ASP A 45 -14.43 3.79 -14.77
N GLU A 46 -14.25 4.36 -15.97
CA GLU A 46 -12.93 4.69 -16.53
C GLU A 46 -12.14 5.71 -15.70
N VAL A 47 -12.83 6.63 -15.01
CA VAL A 47 -12.18 7.67 -14.21
C VAL A 47 -11.58 7.06 -12.95
N THR A 48 -12.33 6.21 -12.24
CA THR A 48 -11.81 5.48 -11.08
C THR A 48 -10.68 4.54 -11.50
N VAL A 49 -10.78 3.88 -12.66
CA VAL A 49 -9.69 3.04 -13.20
C VAL A 49 -8.41 3.85 -13.42
N SER A 50 -8.50 5.01 -14.06
CA SER A 50 -7.35 5.89 -14.28
C SER A 50 -6.74 6.36 -12.96
N MET A 51 -7.58 6.83 -12.03
CA MET A 51 -7.14 7.33 -10.73
C MET A 51 -6.42 6.24 -9.91
N MET A 52 -7.00 5.04 -9.83
CA MET A 52 -6.40 3.93 -9.09
C MET A 52 -5.11 3.43 -9.76
N SER A 53 -5.03 3.43 -11.09
CA SER A 53 -3.84 2.99 -11.82
C SER A 53 -2.64 3.90 -11.56
N ASP A 54 -2.85 5.22 -11.62
CA ASP A 54 -1.79 6.19 -11.34
C ASP A 54 -1.35 6.13 -9.87
N TYR A 55 -2.30 5.99 -8.95
CA TYR A 55 -2.02 5.90 -7.52
C TYR A 55 -1.23 4.63 -7.15
N LEU A 56 -1.64 3.47 -7.66
CA LEU A 56 -0.95 2.20 -7.47
C LEU A 56 0.50 2.26 -7.98
N LYS A 57 0.74 2.90 -9.13
CA LYS A 57 2.08 3.05 -9.70
C LYS A 57 3.00 3.84 -8.77
N GLU A 58 2.50 4.92 -8.16
CA GLU A 58 3.27 5.72 -7.21
C GLU A 58 3.55 4.96 -5.91
N GLN A 59 2.56 4.23 -5.40
CA GLN A 59 2.71 3.41 -4.20
C GLN A 59 3.69 2.24 -4.41
N GLU A 60 3.64 1.54 -5.55
CA GLU A 60 4.58 0.45 -5.87
C GLU A 60 6.02 0.98 -5.97
N LYS A 61 6.21 2.18 -6.55
CA LYS A 61 7.51 2.85 -6.57
C LYS A 61 7.99 3.17 -5.15
N LEU A 62 7.12 3.68 -4.29
CA LEU A 62 7.45 3.96 -2.89
C LEU A 62 7.84 2.67 -2.16
N ALA A 63 7.03 1.62 -2.27
CA ALA A 63 7.28 0.33 -1.66
C ALA A 63 8.63 -0.25 -2.11
N TRP A 64 8.97 -0.13 -3.41
CA TRP A 64 10.27 -0.52 -3.94
C TRP A 64 11.43 0.28 -3.31
N MET A 65 11.30 1.60 -3.20
CA MET A 65 12.34 2.44 -2.58
C MET A 65 12.56 2.08 -1.10
N LEU A 66 11.48 1.85 -0.35
CA LEU A 66 11.55 1.46 1.06
C LEU A 66 12.14 0.06 1.24
N ALA A 67 11.76 -0.89 0.38
CA ALA A 67 12.30 -2.24 0.39
C ALA A 67 13.81 -2.23 0.06
N ALA A 68 14.23 -1.50 -0.97
CA ALA A 68 15.63 -1.38 -1.35
C ALA A 68 16.48 -0.82 -0.20
N TRP A 69 15.98 0.22 0.49
CA TRP A 69 16.65 0.77 1.66
C TRP A 69 16.76 -0.27 2.78
N SER A 70 15.68 -1.02 3.05
CA SER A 70 15.66 -2.05 4.10
C SER A 70 16.69 -3.16 3.85
N THR A 71 16.87 -3.58 2.59
CA THR A 71 17.84 -4.62 2.21
C THR A 71 19.30 -4.15 2.18
N GLN A 72 19.54 -2.85 1.96
CA GLN A 72 20.91 -2.29 1.95
C GLN A 72 21.50 -2.06 3.35
N HIS A 73 20.67 -2.14 4.40
CA HIS A 73 21.06 -1.85 5.78
C HIS A 73 20.86 -3.07 6.71
N GLU A 74 20.82 -4.28 6.16
CA GLU A 74 21.02 -5.55 6.88
C GLU A 74 22.52 -5.83 7.06
#